data_AF-A0A3M2H9C0-F1
#
_entry.id   AF-A0A3M2H9C0-F1
#
_cell.length_a   1.000
_cell.length_b   1.000
_cell.length_c   1.000
_cell.angle_alpha   90.00
_cell.angle_beta   90.00
_cell.angle_gamma   90.00
#
_symmetry.space_group_name_H-M   'P 1'
#
loop_
_entity.id
_entity.type
_entity.pdbx_description
1 polymer ?
#
loop_
_entity_poly.entity_id
_entity_poly.type
_entity_poly.pdbx_seq_one_letter_code
_entity_poly.pdbx_strand_id
1 'polypeptide(L)'
;ADDPASAPVTVDELRTRVDHKAGDAPDPVCYCFSHTADDLAADLAEHGTSTIKDAIKAAVAGGFCACEHLNPSGSCCLPDIHRTLRALKAGATTTP
;
A
#
# COMPACT_ATOMS: atom_id res chain seq x y z
N ALA A 1 -18.34 33.98 17.73
CA ALA A 1 -19.52 33.11 17.56
C ALA A 1 -18.93 31.83 17.05
N ASP A 2 -18.51 31.01 18.01
CA ASP A 2 -17.63 29.88 17.82
C ASP A 2 -18.34 28.70 18.44
N ASP A 3 -18.56 27.66 17.64
CA ASP A 3 -19.21 26.44 18.11
C ASP A 3 -18.29 25.79 19.17
N PRO A 4 -18.76 25.55 20.40
CA PRO A 4 -17.91 25.06 21.50
C PRO A 4 -17.38 23.62 21.29
N ALA A 5 -17.69 22.96 20.15
CA ALA A 5 -17.31 21.58 19.86
C ALA A 5 -16.25 21.37 18.75
N SER A 6 -15.68 22.41 18.12
CA SER A 6 -14.70 22.25 17.02
C SER A 6 -13.25 22.48 17.45
N ALA A 7 -12.52 21.40 17.74
CA ALA A 7 -11.06 21.41 17.93
C ALA A 7 -10.31 21.16 16.61
N PRO A 8 -9.07 21.65 16.43
CA PRO A 8 -8.27 21.42 15.23
C PRO A 8 -7.92 19.93 15.05
N VAL A 9 -8.00 19.45 13.79
CA VAL A 9 -7.53 18.12 13.37
C VAL A 9 -6.07 18.22 12.91
N THR A 10 -5.21 17.48 13.58
CA THR A 10 -3.79 17.40 13.30
C THR A 10 -3.50 16.37 12.21
N VAL A 11 -2.35 16.52 11.58
CA VAL A 11 -1.75 15.52 10.69
C VAL A 11 -1.73 14.11 11.33
N ASP A 12 -1.68 14.06 12.66
CA ASP A 12 -1.69 12.86 13.49
C ASP A 12 -3.06 12.18 13.62
N GLU A 13 -4.14 12.78 13.10
CA GLU A 13 -5.50 12.21 13.10
C GLU A 13 -5.87 11.56 11.77
N LEU A 14 -4.89 11.41 10.88
CA LEU A 14 -5.04 10.84 9.55
C LEU A 14 -4.81 9.33 9.57
N ARG A 15 -5.55 8.59 8.73
CA ARG A 15 -5.42 7.13 8.55
C ARG A 15 -4.12 6.70 7.85
N THR A 16 -3.30 7.67 7.48
CA THR A 16 -2.09 7.53 6.70
C THR A 16 -1.08 8.54 7.20
N ARG A 17 0.20 8.24 6.96
CA ARG A 17 1.29 9.12 7.33
C ARG A 17 1.16 10.48 6.63
N VAL A 18 1.36 11.56 7.38
CA VAL A 18 1.66 12.89 6.86
C VAL A 18 2.76 13.45 7.78
N ASP A 19 3.92 13.82 7.25
CA ASP A 19 5.00 14.39 8.08
C ASP A 19 6.04 15.12 7.23
N HIS A 20 6.56 16.25 7.73
CA HIS A 20 7.61 17.04 7.06
C HIS A 20 8.99 16.35 6.98
N LYS A 21 9.10 15.14 7.56
CA LYS A 21 10.29 14.28 7.65
C LYS A 21 10.00 12.79 7.42
N ALA A 22 8.79 12.43 6.97
CA ALA A 22 8.68 11.33 6.01
C ALA A 22 9.26 11.91 4.73
N GLY A 23 10.59 12.00 4.68
CA GLY A 23 11.21 12.20 3.38
C GLY A 23 10.77 11.04 2.51
N ASP A 24 10.16 11.34 1.37
CA ASP A 24 9.82 10.50 0.19
C ASP A 24 9.53 9.00 0.37
N ALA A 25 9.23 8.52 1.59
CA ALA A 25 9.04 7.12 1.88
C ALA A 25 7.71 6.69 1.23
N PRO A 26 7.73 5.72 0.30
CA PRO A 26 6.57 5.41 -0.50
C PRO A 26 5.45 4.83 0.38
N ASP A 27 4.22 5.25 0.10
CA ASP A 27 3.04 4.67 0.74
C ASP A 27 2.98 3.16 0.46
N PRO A 28 2.70 2.33 1.48
CA PRO A 28 2.50 0.90 1.28
C PRO A 28 1.33 0.62 0.34
N VAL A 29 1.51 -0.32 -0.57
CA VAL A 29 0.42 -0.92 -1.36
C VAL A 29 -0.32 -1.97 -0.52
N CYS A 30 0.41 -2.66 0.37
CA CYS A 30 -0.15 -3.55 1.37
C CYS A 30 0.13 -3.02 2.77
N TYR A 31 -0.88 -2.44 3.42
CA TYR A 31 -0.74 -1.91 4.79
C TYR A 31 -0.65 -3.00 5.87
N CYS A 32 -1.04 -4.26 5.58
CA CYS A 32 -0.91 -5.36 6.55
C CYS A 32 0.53 -5.87 6.69
N PHE A 33 1.34 -5.78 5.63
CA PHE A 33 2.70 -6.33 5.58
C PHE A 33 3.74 -5.28 5.14
N SER A 34 3.32 -4.02 5.06
CA SER A 34 4.14 -2.85 4.69
C SER A 34 4.83 -2.96 3.32
N HIS A 35 4.32 -3.78 2.39
CA HIS A 35 4.89 -3.86 1.05
C HIS A 35 4.54 -2.62 0.24
N THR A 36 5.56 -2.02 -0.35
CA THR A 36 5.51 -0.82 -1.20
C THR A 36 5.48 -1.21 -2.69
N ALA A 37 5.29 -0.22 -3.56
CA ALA A 37 5.42 -0.44 -5.00
C ALA A 37 6.85 -0.83 -5.40
N ASP A 38 7.86 -0.30 -4.71
CA ASP A 38 9.27 -0.60 -4.94
C ASP A 38 9.61 -2.04 -4.57
N ASP A 39 9.06 -2.55 -3.46
CA ASP A 39 9.20 -3.96 -3.09
C ASP A 39 8.63 -4.88 -4.17
N LEU A 40 7.43 -4.54 -4.69
CA LEU A 40 6.78 -5.29 -5.77
C LEU A 40 7.59 -5.24 -7.08
N ALA A 41 8.25 -4.11 -7.36
CA ALA A 41 9.10 -3.95 -8.53
C ALA A 41 10.39 -4.77 -8.40
N ALA A 42 11.04 -4.72 -7.24
CA ALA A 42 12.25 -5.47 -6.95
C ALA A 42 11.99 -6.98 -7.01
N ASP A 43 10.94 -7.46 -6.32
CA ASP A 43 10.48 -8.86 -6.34
C ASP A 43 10.19 -9.34 -7.77
N LEU A 44 9.50 -8.52 -8.58
CA LEU A 44 9.22 -8.86 -9.96
C LEU A 44 10.48 -8.91 -10.84
N ALA A 45 11.42 -8.00 -10.63
CA ALA A 45 12.68 -7.97 -11.38
C ALA A 45 13.60 -9.15 -11.03
N GLU A 46 13.63 -9.54 -9.75
CA GLU A 46 14.45 -10.65 -9.26
C GLU A 46 13.90 -12.02 -9.68
N HIS A 47 12.57 -12.20 -9.60
CA HIS A 47 11.96 -13.52 -9.77
C HIS A 47 11.17 -13.70 -11.08
N GLY A 48 10.94 -12.63 -11.85
CA GLY A 48 10.10 -12.64 -13.07
C GLY A 48 8.60 -12.80 -12.82
N THR A 49 8.23 -13.10 -11.58
CA THR A 49 6.88 -13.20 -11.03
C THR A 49 6.88 -12.56 -9.65
N SER A 50 5.71 -12.17 -9.13
CA SER A 50 5.67 -11.55 -7.81
C SER A 50 5.45 -12.60 -6.73
N THR A 51 6.51 -12.94 -6.00
CA THR A 51 6.43 -13.84 -4.84
C THR A 51 5.73 -13.16 -3.67
N ILE A 52 5.86 -11.83 -3.55
CA ILE A 52 5.15 -11.01 -2.56
C ILE A 52 3.64 -11.15 -2.73
N LYS A 53 3.13 -11.05 -3.97
CA LYS A 53 1.70 -11.23 -4.23
C LYS A 53 1.20 -12.61 -3.79
N ASP A 54 1.98 -13.66 -4.07
CA ASP A 54 1.59 -15.03 -3.71
C ASP A 54 1.58 -15.22 -2.19
N ALA A 55 2.57 -14.68 -1.48
CA ALA A 55 2.63 -14.68 -0.03
C ALA A 55 1.44 -13.92 0.59
N ILE A 56 1.11 -12.72 0.08
CA ILE A 56 -0.04 -11.93 0.55
C ILE A 56 -1.35 -12.68 0.27
N LYS A 57 -1.49 -13.30 -0.90
CA LYS A 57 -2.68 -14.09 -1.23
C LYS A 57 -2.86 -15.27 -0.28
N ALA A 58 -1.79 -15.97 0.06
CA ALA A 58 -1.82 -17.05 1.05
C ALA A 58 -2.20 -16.52 2.44
N ALA A 59 -1.65 -15.37 2.85
CA ALA A 59 -1.96 -14.74 4.11
C ALA A 59 -3.44 -14.31 4.21
N VAL A 60 -3.99 -13.70 3.15
CA VAL A 60 -5.41 -13.34 3.06
C VAL A 60 -6.30 -14.58 3.16
N ALA A 61 -5.98 -15.65 2.41
CA ALA A 61 -6.74 -16.90 2.45
C ALA A 61 -6.68 -17.57 3.83
N GLY A 62 -5.58 -17.42 4.56
CA GLY A 62 -5.40 -17.90 5.92
C GLY A 62 -6.03 -17.00 7.00
N GLY A 63 -6.62 -15.86 6.64
CA GLY A 63 -7.18 -14.91 7.61
C GLY A 63 -6.13 -14.15 8.42
N PHE A 64 -4.90 -14.05 7.92
CA PHE A 64 -3.77 -13.39 8.58
C PHE A 64 -3.65 -11.89 8.23
N CYS A 65 -4.72 -11.26 7.76
CA CYS A 65 -4.76 -9.85 7.40
C CYS A 65 -5.87 -9.11 8.16
N ALA A 66 -5.69 -7.79 8.32
CA ALA A 66 -6.67 -6.89 8.93
C ALA A 66 -6.96 -5.69 8.00
N CYS A 67 -7.20 -5.95 6.72
CA CYS A 67 -7.31 -4.93 5.70
C CYS A 67 -8.41 -3.90 5.99
N GLU A 68 -9.53 -4.31 6.57
CA GLU A 68 -10.66 -3.44 6.93
C GLU A 68 -10.27 -2.37 7.94
N HIS A 69 -9.19 -2.60 8.70
CA HIS A 69 -8.70 -1.72 9.75
C HIS A 69 -7.42 -0.97 9.34
N LEU A 70 -6.51 -1.67 8.65
CA LEU A 70 -5.16 -1.16 8.35
C LEU A 70 -5.07 -0.50 6.99
N ASN A 71 -5.84 -0.96 6.00
CA ASN A 71 -5.85 -0.31 4.69
C ASN A 71 -6.76 0.93 4.78
N PRO A 72 -6.29 2.14 4.45
CA PRO A 72 -7.09 3.36 4.47
C PRO A 72 -8.38 3.26 3.63
N SER A 73 -8.39 2.42 2.59
CA SER A 73 -9.57 2.12 1.77
C SER A 73 -10.63 1.26 2.49
N GLY A 74 -10.28 0.66 3.63
CA GLY A 74 -11.12 -0.32 4.34
C GLY A 74 -11.32 -1.62 3.57
N SER A 75 -10.48 -1.90 2.56
CA SER A 75 -10.65 -3.07 1.67
C SER A 75 -9.34 -3.86 1.50
N CYS A 76 -9.45 -5.11 1.05
CA CYS A 76 -8.30 -5.97 0.79
C CYS A 76 -7.34 -5.29 -0.21
N CYS A 77 -6.03 -5.34 0.06
CA CYS A 77 -4.98 -4.75 -0.79
C CYS A 77 -4.71 -5.51 -2.10
N LEU A 78 -5.22 -6.74 -2.26
CA LEU A 78 -4.95 -7.58 -3.45
C LEU A 78 -5.30 -6.91 -4.80
N PRO A 79 -6.41 -6.15 -4.95
CA PRO A 79 -6.68 -5.39 -6.17
C PRO A 79 -5.63 -4.32 -6.46
N ASP A 80 -5.13 -3.63 -5.43
CA ASP A 80 -4.07 -2.61 -5.57
C ASP A 80 -2.74 -3.27 -5.97
N ILE A 81 -2.35 -4.36 -5.30
CA ILE A 81 -1.17 -5.15 -5.66
C ILE A 81 -1.24 -5.60 -7.12
N HIS A 82 -2.41 -6.11 -7.56
CA HIS A 82 -2.59 -6.54 -8.94
C HIS A 82 -2.47 -5.39 -9.94
N ARG A 83 -3.05 -4.22 -9.64
CA ARG A 83 -2.93 -3.01 -10.48
C ARG A 83 -1.47 -2.55 -10.57
N THR A 84 -0.77 -2.46 -9.44
CA THR A 84 0.64 -2.06 -9.38
C THR A 84 1.52 -2.99 -10.21
N LEU A 85 1.39 -4.30 -10.04
CA LEU A 85 2.17 -5.28 -10.82
C LEU A 85 1.88 -5.22 -12.33
N ARG A 86 0.63 -4.94 -12.74
CA ARG A 86 0.32 -4.73 -14.16
C ARG A 86 0.99 -3.48 -14.71
N ALA A 87 0.95 -2.39 -13.95
CA ALA A 87 1.58 -1.13 -14.34
C ALA A 87 3.10 -1.30 -14.49
N LEU A 88 3.75 -1.98 -13.54
CA LEU A 88 5.18 -2.29 -13.60
C LEU A 88 5.55 -3.10 -14.87
N LYS A 89 4.75 -4.13 -15.20
CA LYS A 89 4.95 -4.94 -16.42
C LYS A 89 4.75 -4.14 -17.70
N ALA A 90 3.76 -3.25 -17.75
CA ALA A 90 3.51 -2.40 -18.91
C ALA A 90 4.59 -1.31 -19.07
N GLY A 91 5.11 -0.76 -17.98
CA GLY A 91 6.20 0.20 -17.97
C GLY A 91 7.51 -0.38 -18.51
N ALA A 92 7.79 -1.66 -18.24
CA ALA A 92 8.95 -2.36 -18.79
C ALA A 92 8.87 -2.60 -20.31
N THR A 93 7.69 -2.49 -20.94
CA THR A 93 7.49 -2.74 -22.37
C THR A 93 7.60 -1.50 -23.27
N THR A 94 7.85 -0.31 -22.69
CA THR A 94 8.04 0.93 -23.46
C THR A 94 9.49 1.39 -23.33
N THR A 95 10.36 0.88 -24.19
CA THR A 95 11.68 1.47 -24.47
C THR A 95 11.84 1.44 -25.99
N PRO A 96 12.07 2.59 -26.68
CA PRO A 96 12.39 2.61 -28.10
C PRO A 96 13.75 1.99 -28.42
#